data_AF-A0A1D2WI83-F1
#
_entry.id   AF-A0A1D2WI83-F1
#
_cell.length_a   1.000
_cell.length_b   1.000
_cell.length_c   1.000
_cell.angle_alpha   90.00
_cell.angle_beta   90.00
_cell.angle_gamma   90.00
#
_symmetry.space_group_name_H-M   'P 1'
#
loop_
_entity.id
_entity.type
_entity.pdbx_description
1 polymer ?
#
loop_
_entity_poly.entity_id
_entity_poly.type
_entity_poly.pdbx_seq_one_letter_code
_entity_poly.pdbx_strand_id
1 'polypeptide(L)' 'MSEIQIKCILMGLLVAGGMLIPGNIPNIISAGKLGITSKEWARLGIPMGLVTMAIFFVVIFVLGV' A
#
# COMPACT_ATOMS: atom_id res chain seq x y z
N MET A 1 -22.91 6.16 -5.89
CA MET A 1 -21.45 5.98 -5.91
C MET A 1 -21.08 5.43 -7.28
N SER A 2 -20.22 6.11 -8.05
CA SER A 2 -19.92 5.68 -9.43
C SER A 2 -18.95 4.50 -9.45
N GLU A 3 -18.96 3.70 -10.52
CA GLU A 3 -18.04 2.56 -10.70
C GLU A 3 -16.57 2.98 -10.59
N ILE A 4 -16.26 4.18 -11.10
CA ILE A 4 -14.93 4.79 -11.00
C ILE A 4 -14.56 5.07 -9.53
N GLN A 5 -15.46 5.60 -8.71
CA GLN A 5 -15.19 5.83 -7.29
C GLN A 5 -14.91 4.53 -6.54
N ILE A 6 -15.64 3.44 -6.86
CA ILE A 6 -15.42 2.12 -6.25
C ILE A 6 -14.05 1.57 -6.65
N LYS A 7 -13.70 1.63 -7.94
CA LYS A 7 -12.37 1.20 -8.42
C LYS A 7 -11.24 2.00 -7.77
N CYS A 8 -11.40 3.32 -7.66
CA CYS A 8 -10.40 4.18 -7.02
C CYS A 8 -10.23 3.88 -5.53
N ILE A 9 -11.32 3.63 -4.78
CA ILE A 9 -11.25 3.26 -3.36
C ILE A 9 -10.61 1.88 -3.18
N LEU A 10 -10.94 0.90 -4.03
CA LEU A 10 -10.35 -0.44 -3.98
C LEU A 10 -8.85 -0.42 -4.34
N MET A 11 -8.45 0.35 -5.34
CA MET A 11 -7.03 0.56 -5.64
C MET A 11 -6.31 1.26 -4.47
N GLY A 12 -6.92 2.29 -3.88
CA GLY A 12 -6.39 2.95 -2.69
C GLY A 12 -6.21 2.00 -1.51
N LEU A 13 -7.15 1.07 -1.29
CA LEU A 13 -7.09 0.06 -0.23
C LEU A 13 -5.99 -0.99 -0.48
N LEU A 14 -5.86 -1.47 -1.72
CA LEU A 14 -4.83 -2.42 -2.12
C LEU A 14 -3.41 -1.83 -1.99
N VAL A 15 -3.26 -0.55 -2.33
CA VAL A 15 -1.98 0.18 -2.28
C VAL A 15 -1.64 0.62 -0.85
N ALA A 16 -2.62 1.13 -0.09
CA ALA A 16 -2.41 1.56 1.30
C ALA A 16 -2.07 0.40 2.25
N GLY A 17 -2.52 -0.82 1.93
CA GLY A 17 -2.24 -2.02 2.74
C GLY A 17 -0.76 -2.35 2.90
N GLY A 18 0.13 -1.90 2.01
CA GLY A 18 1.56 -2.23 2.07
C GLY A 18 2.43 -1.30 2.93
N MET A 19 2.01 -0.06 3.18
CA MET A 19 2.95 0.99 3.61
C MET A 19 3.11 1.12 5.12
N LEU A 20 2.06 0.87 5.89
CA LEU A 20 2.04 1.06 7.33
C LEU A 20 1.50 -0.19 8.04
N ILE A 21 2.02 -0.46 9.23
CA ILE A 21 1.58 -1.59 10.07
C ILE A 21 0.06 -1.59 10.30
N PRO A 22 -0.60 -0.48 10.69
CA PRO A 22 -2.05 -0.46 10.86
C PRO A 22 -2.85 -0.52 9.54
N GLY A 23 -2.19 -0.54 8.38
CA GLY A 23 -2.84 -0.50 7.08
C GLY A 23 -3.67 -1.74 6.74
N ASN A 24 -3.35 -2.91 7.32
CA ASN A 24 -4.16 -4.12 7.20
C ASN A 24 -3.91 -5.13 8.33
N ILE A 25 -4.85 -6.06 8.51
CA ILE A 25 -4.81 -7.09 9.56
C ILE A 25 -3.54 -7.97 9.46
N PRO A 26 -3.07 -8.43 8.28
CA PRO A 26 -1.85 -9.23 8.18
C PRO A 26 -0.59 -8.51 8.67
N ASN A 27 -0.43 -7.21 8.39
CA ASN A 27 0.72 -6.44 8.85
C ASN A 27 0.69 -6.26 10.37
N ILE A 28 -0.50 -6.05 10.97
CA ILE A 28 -0.67 -5.96 12.43
C ILE A 28 -0.24 -7.27 13.11
N ILE A 29 -0.71 -8.42 12.59
CA ILE A 29 -0.36 -9.74 13.16
C ILE A 29 1.15 -10.01 12.98
N SER A 30 1.71 -9.71 11.81
CA SER A 30 3.14 -9.93 11.53
C SER A 30 4.03 -9.05 12.38
N ALA A 31 3.67 -7.77 12.56
CA ALA A 31 4.39 -6.84 13.42
C ALA A 31 4.38 -7.28 14.89
N GLY A 32 3.24 -7.76 15.39
CA GLY A 32 3.13 -8.31 16.74
C GLY A 32 3.99 -9.56 16.94
N LYS A 33 4.11 -10.43 15.93
CA LYS A 33 4.97 -11.62 15.98
C LYS A 33 6.46 -11.31 15.86
N LEU A 34 6.83 -10.31 15.06
CA LEU A 34 8.22 -9.91 14.81
C LEU A 34 8.74 -8.87 15.82
N GLY A 35 7.87 -8.30 16.65
CA GLY A 35 8.24 -7.28 17.64
C GLY A 35 8.68 -5.94 17.04
N ILE A 36 8.31 -5.67 15.79
CA ILE A 36 8.70 -4.43 15.07
C ILE A 36 7.74 -3.29 15.39
N THR A 37 8.29 -2.09 15.59
CA THR A 37 7.49 -0.89 15.85
C THR A 37 7.01 -0.25 14.54
N SER A 38 5.90 0.49 14.58
CA SER A 38 5.37 1.24 13.42
C SER A 38 6.39 2.20 12.80
N LYS A 39 7.27 2.77 13.63
CA LYS A 39 8.31 3.70 13.16
C LYS A 39 9.43 2.98 12.41
N GLU A 40 9.81 1.78 12.84
CA GLU A 40 10.81 0.96 12.14
C GLU A 40 10.27 0.47 10.81
N TRP A 41 9.03 -0.04 10.78
CA TRP A 41 8.40 -0.45 9.53
C TRP A 41 8.21 0.72 8.58
N ALA A 42 7.76 1.89 9.07
CA ALA A 42 7.53 3.05 8.21
C ALA A 42 8.79 3.48 7.43
N ARG A 43 10.00 3.26 7.95
CA ARG A 43 11.24 3.56 7.22
C ARG A 43 11.45 2.69 5.98
N LEU A 44 10.88 1.49 5.94
CA LEU A 44 10.98 0.56 4.80
C LEU A 44 9.68 0.53 3.98
N GLY A 45 8.54 0.44 4.66
CA GLY A 45 7.21 0.35 4.07
C GLY A 45 6.81 1.60 3.28
N ILE A 46 7.18 2.81 3.75
CA ILE A 46 6.88 4.04 3.01
C ILE A 46 7.69 4.12 1.70
N PRO A 47 9.03 3.95 1.68
CA PRO A 47 9.79 3.94 0.43
C PRO A 47 9.35 2.84 -0.54
N MET A 48 9.14 1.60 -0.06
CA MET A 48 8.66 0.52 -0.92
C MET A 48 7.28 0.81 -1.52
N GLY A 49 6.37 1.37 -0.70
CA GLY A 49 5.05 1.77 -1.15
C GLY A 49 5.08 2.82 -2.26
N LEU A 50 5.92 3.85 -2.09
CA LEU A 50 6.10 4.91 -3.08
C LEU A 50 6.69 4.38 -4.40
N VAL A 51 7.70 3.51 -4.33
CA VAL A 51 8.29 2.88 -5.53
C VAL A 51 7.24 2.07 -6.26
N THR A 52 6.46 1.27 -5.53
CA THR A 52 5.39 0.45 -6.12
C THR A 52 4.30 1.31 -6.76
N MET A 53 3.89 2.42 -6.10
CA MET A 53 2.97 3.39 -6.70
C MET A 53 3.51 4.01 -7.98
N ALA A 54 4.79 4.40 -8.00
CA ALA A 54 5.42 4.96 -9.21
C ALA A 54 5.43 3.95 -10.36
N ILE A 55 5.73 2.69 -10.07
CA ILE A 55 5.67 1.60 -11.07
C ILE A 55 4.25 1.45 -11.61
N PHE A 56 3.24 1.35 -10.73
CA PHE A 56 1.85 1.24 -11.16
C PHE A 56 1.40 2.44 -12.00
N PHE A 57 1.81 3.66 -11.61
CA PHE A 57 1.52 4.88 -12.37
C PHE A 57 2.11 4.80 -13.78
N VAL A 58 3.38 4.40 -13.91
CA VAL A 58 4.03 4.24 -15.23
C VAL A 58 3.33 3.16 -16.06
N VAL A 59 2.99 2.02 -15.46
CA VAL A 59 2.31 0.93 -16.19
C VAL A 59 0.95 1.39 -16.71
N ILE A 60 0.12 1.99 -15.88
CA ILE A 60 -1.23 2.41 -16.28
C ILE A 60 -1.17 3.57 -17.29
N PHE A 61 -0.35 4.59 -17.01
CA PHE A 61 -0.41 5.85 -17.76
C PHE A 61 0.46 5.87 -19.02
N VAL A 62 1.56 5.08 -19.05
CA VAL A 62 2.48 5.02 -20.20
C VAL A 62 2.20 3.81 -21.08
N LEU A 63 1.93 2.64 -20.48
CA LEU A 63 1.62 1.43 -21.25
C LEU A 63 0.13 1.30 -21.60
N GLY A 64 -0.74 2.10 -20.97
CA GLY A 64 -2.17 2.18 -21.32
C GLY A 64 -2.96 0.91 -21.03
N VAL A 65 -2.48 0.07 -20.10
CA VAL A 65 -3.16 -1.13 -19.60
C VAL A 65 -4.19 -0.76 -18.53
#